data_AF-A0AB32T2R7-F1
#
_entry.id   AF-A0AB32T2R7-F1
#
_cell.length_a   1.000
_cell.length_b   1.000
_cell.length_c   1.000
_cell.angle_alpha   90.00
_cell.angle_beta   90.00
_cell.angle_gamma   90.00
#
_symmetry.space_group_name_H-M   'P 1'
#
loop_
_entity.id
_entity.type
_entity.pdbx_description
1 polymer ?
#
loop_
_entity_poly.entity_id
_entity_poly.type
_entity_poly.pdbx_seq_one_letter_code
_entity_poly.pdbx_strand_id
1 'polypeptide(L)'
;MSCIAASSKSVSITDCCLSDVTQDEKHTHIREWWAGRAAHLHLKQRFERVCLRCVVFISLKKLSFSRLVHDRMLRNRLPEGIREKGLWLGWLEWLMILLAFLMHRLVANIPAMVPNWRLGLAHPCCIGLLFLLLLPSSVSVREPRHQSHVHRTLLKPHATLPLSRSRFSAKTQLDFTTHCNESCYHKAEDQDKEHLAFETLYADGSRTLTTVDLDEVDVDPPPRQLTSRHKRLKRQIYGADGRFNIRGDHFLLDYPFSTAVRISTGCTGVLVSQQHVLTAAHCVHDGKDYVKGAKKLRVGFLIPPSVNGTRSGQAPVKKPLVRWVRVKRTRVPKGWIQGPQEVSMDFDYALLELRWPHRRPFMRLAVAPTSDHLAGKRIHFSGFDSDRPGELVYRFCPVEDESNDLIYQHCDARPGASGSGVYGRVWDDILERWERKVIGIFSGHQWLEINGENRDYNVAVRFTPLKFAQICYWVHGNKVDCSQD
;
A
#
# COMPACT_ATOMS: atom_id res chain seq x y z
N MET A 1 14.91 58.58 26.82
CA MET A 1 14.95 58.97 28.26
C MET A 1 13.53 59.23 28.70
N SER A 2 12.89 58.30 29.42
CA SER A 2 11.69 58.48 30.28
C SER A 2 11.14 57.09 30.62
N CYS A 3 11.14 56.77 31.91
CA CYS A 3 10.56 55.57 32.50
C CYS A 3 9.05 55.76 32.74
N ILE A 4 8.29 54.67 32.85
CA ILE A 4 7.53 54.26 34.06
C ILE A 4 6.40 53.26 33.71
N ALA A 5 6.37 52.21 34.54
CA ALA A 5 5.28 51.34 35.00
C ALA A 5 4.60 50.31 34.06
N ALA A 6 4.70 49.07 34.53
CA ALA A 6 3.88 47.93 34.21
C ALA A 6 2.52 47.97 34.95
N SER A 7 1.46 47.46 34.31
CA SER A 7 0.58 46.40 34.85
C SER A 7 -0.66 46.20 33.96
N SER A 8 -0.89 44.92 33.61
CA SER A 8 -2.15 44.24 33.26
C SER A 8 -3.22 44.98 32.43
N LYS A 9 -3.45 44.51 31.20
CA LYS A 9 -4.68 43.80 30.79
C LYS A 9 -4.64 43.48 29.28
N SER A 10 -5.17 42.30 28.97
CA SER A 10 -5.41 41.71 27.65
C SER A 10 -6.07 42.65 26.63
N VAL A 11 -5.53 42.73 25.40
CA VAL A 11 -6.25 42.79 24.11
C VAL A 11 -5.28 42.36 23.00
N SER A 12 -5.78 41.54 22.07
CA SER A 12 -5.15 41.02 20.85
C SER A 12 -4.85 42.10 19.79
N ILE A 13 -3.79 41.94 19.00
CA ILE A 13 -3.58 42.41 17.60
C ILE A 13 -2.20 41.89 17.18
N THR A 14 -2.17 40.83 16.36
CA THR A 14 -1.79 40.83 14.93
C THR A 14 -0.40 41.40 14.59
N ASP A 15 0.34 40.56 13.86
CA ASP A 15 1.49 40.81 12.98
C ASP A 15 2.85 41.14 13.60
N CYS A 16 3.73 40.13 13.63
CA CYS A 16 5.06 40.18 12.99
C CYS A 16 5.83 38.86 13.25
N CYS A 17 6.21 38.18 12.17
CA CYS A 17 7.52 37.54 11.92
C CYS A 17 7.37 36.36 10.96
N LEU A 18 7.47 36.67 9.66
CA LEU A 18 8.15 35.80 8.70
C LEU A 18 9.52 35.41 9.26
N SER A 19 9.95 34.17 9.07
CA SER A 19 11.23 33.78 8.43
C SER A 19 11.53 32.29 8.64
N ASP A 20 11.90 31.61 7.56
CA ASP A 20 12.71 30.39 7.49
C ASP A 20 12.17 29.06 8.06
N VAL A 21 11.41 28.34 7.23
CA VAL A 21 11.50 26.86 7.17
C VAL A 21 12.36 26.52 5.95
N THR A 22 13.63 26.28 6.20
CA THR A 22 14.63 25.98 5.16
C THR A 22 14.35 24.64 4.49
N GLN A 23 14.68 24.58 3.20
CA GLN A 23 14.45 23.47 2.27
C GLN A 23 15.23 22.18 2.63
N ASP A 24 16.02 22.18 3.71
CA ASP A 24 16.94 21.11 4.10
C ASP A 24 16.29 19.94 4.86
N GLU A 25 15.17 20.15 5.55
CA GLU A 25 14.41 19.03 6.18
C GLU A 25 13.55 18.23 5.19
N LYS A 26 13.36 18.73 3.96
CA LYS A 26 12.68 18.00 2.88
C LYS A 26 13.62 17.06 2.12
N HIS A 27 14.94 17.25 2.24
CA HIS A 27 15.95 16.45 1.55
C HIS A 27 16.45 15.24 2.36
N THR A 28 16.29 15.23 3.69
CA THR A 28 16.68 14.11 4.57
C THR A 28 15.83 12.85 4.34
N HIS A 29 14.52 13.01 4.12
CA HIS A 29 13.61 11.86 3.92
C HIS A 29 13.77 11.19 2.53
N ILE A 30 14.22 11.96 1.53
CA ILE A 30 14.63 11.45 0.22
C ILE A 30 16.04 10.83 0.34
N ARG A 31 16.97 11.45 1.08
CA ARG A 31 18.31 10.90 1.35
C ARG A 31 18.29 9.58 2.10
N GLU A 32 17.37 9.34 3.04
CA GLU A 32 17.23 8.02 3.69
C GLU A 32 16.77 6.94 2.71
N TRP A 33 15.94 7.32 1.73
CA TRP A 33 15.54 6.45 0.61
C TRP A 33 16.72 6.14 -0.33
N TRP A 34 17.62 7.11 -0.54
CA TRP A 34 18.85 6.95 -1.34
C TRP A 34 19.98 6.23 -0.59
N ALA A 35 20.13 6.43 0.72
CA ALA A 35 21.18 5.82 1.52
C ALA A 35 20.98 4.30 1.64
N GLY A 36 19.73 3.85 1.81
CA GLY A 36 19.41 2.41 1.79
C GLY A 36 19.66 1.74 0.44
N ARG A 37 19.37 2.42 -0.68
CA ARG A 37 19.63 1.88 -2.05
C ARG A 37 21.10 1.97 -2.47
N ALA A 38 21.80 3.05 -2.14
CA ALA A 38 23.22 3.23 -2.45
C ALA A 38 24.08 2.23 -1.67
N ALA A 39 23.79 1.99 -0.40
CA ALA A 39 24.44 0.94 0.38
C ALA A 39 24.17 -0.45 -0.25
N HIS A 40 22.95 -0.71 -0.73
CA HIS A 40 22.60 -1.96 -1.38
C HIS A 40 23.23 -2.13 -2.79
N LEU A 41 23.46 -1.04 -3.54
CA LEU A 41 24.15 -1.05 -4.84
C LEU A 41 25.67 -1.17 -4.70
N HIS A 42 26.28 -0.52 -3.70
CA HIS A 42 27.71 -0.66 -3.40
C HIS A 42 28.05 -2.05 -2.86
N LEU A 43 27.15 -2.66 -2.07
CA LEU A 43 27.29 -4.04 -1.61
C LEU A 43 27.10 -5.03 -2.76
N LYS A 44 26.16 -4.79 -3.68
CA LYS A 44 25.90 -5.63 -4.86
C LYS A 44 27.06 -5.60 -5.88
N GLN A 45 27.68 -4.44 -6.12
CA GLN A 45 28.88 -4.33 -6.98
C GLN A 45 30.16 -4.92 -6.36
N ARG A 46 30.29 -4.93 -5.02
CA ARG A 46 31.37 -5.67 -4.33
C ARG A 46 31.10 -7.18 -4.31
N PHE A 47 29.85 -7.60 -4.16
CA PHE A 47 29.46 -9.01 -4.22
C PHE A 47 29.62 -9.60 -5.62
N GLU A 48 29.26 -8.87 -6.69
CA GLU A 48 29.43 -9.33 -8.07
C GLU A 48 30.92 -9.53 -8.44
N ARG A 49 31.83 -8.69 -7.96
CA ARG A 49 33.29 -8.87 -8.18
C ARG A 49 33.89 -10.05 -7.42
N VAL A 50 33.37 -10.37 -6.23
CA VAL A 50 33.80 -11.56 -5.45
C VAL A 50 33.13 -12.84 -5.97
N CYS A 51 31.88 -12.76 -6.43
CA CYS A 51 31.16 -13.86 -7.07
C CYS A 51 31.74 -14.23 -8.43
N LEU A 52 32.16 -13.30 -9.29
CA LEU A 52 32.76 -13.66 -10.59
C LEU A 52 34.05 -14.48 -10.42
N ARG A 53 34.87 -14.21 -9.40
CA ARG A 53 36.06 -15.02 -9.09
C ARG A 53 35.72 -16.40 -8.50
N CYS A 54 34.62 -16.55 -7.77
CA CYS A 54 34.16 -17.84 -7.24
C CYS A 54 33.39 -18.68 -8.29
N VAL A 55 32.61 -18.05 -9.17
CA VAL A 55 31.79 -18.71 -10.19
C VAL A 55 32.66 -19.34 -11.27
N VAL A 56 33.81 -18.74 -11.63
CA VAL A 56 34.78 -19.37 -12.55
C VAL A 56 35.39 -20.64 -11.94
N PHE A 57 35.65 -20.66 -10.61
CA PHE A 57 36.19 -21.82 -9.91
C PHE A 57 35.16 -22.94 -9.70
N ILE A 58 33.87 -22.61 -9.55
CA ILE A 58 32.76 -23.56 -9.36
C ILE A 58 32.28 -24.13 -10.70
N SER A 59 32.32 -23.36 -11.80
CA SER A 59 31.94 -23.84 -13.14
C SER A 59 32.88 -24.96 -13.64
N LEU A 60 34.18 -24.87 -13.37
CA LEU A 60 35.15 -25.89 -13.79
C LEU A 60 35.01 -27.23 -13.06
N LYS A 61 34.44 -27.24 -11.83
CA LYS A 61 34.16 -28.49 -11.10
C LYS A 61 32.74 -29.05 -11.34
N LYS A 62 31.75 -28.22 -11.69
CA LYS A 62 30.38 -28.68 -12.03
C LYS A 62 30.31 -29.47 -13.35
N LEU A 63 31.20 -29.18 -14.31
CA LEU A 63 31.27 -29.89 -15.60
C LEU A 63 31.78 -31.35 -15.48
N SER A 64 32.52 -31.70 -14.42
CA SER A 64 32.95 -33.08 -14.14
C SER A 64 31.87 -33.90 -13.42
N PHE A 65 31.04 -33.27 -12.59
CA PHE A 65 30.03 -33.97 -11.77
C PHE A 65 28.72 -34.23 -12.53
N SER A 66 28.38 -33.40 -13.52
CA SER A 66 27.11 -33.53 -14.28
C SER A 66 27.09 -34.71 -15.26
N ARG A 67 28.24 -35.32 -15.60
CA ARG A 67 28.30 -36.55 -16.41
C ARG A 67 28.10 -37.84 -15.61
N LEU A 68 28.25 -37.81 -14.28
CA LEU A 68 28.15 -39.01 -13.45
C LEU A 68 26.75 -39.22 -12.82
N VAL A 69 25.95 -38.15 -12.73
CA VAL A 69 24.62 -38.18 -12.10
C VAL A 69 23.48 -38.43 -13.11
N HIS A 70 23.72 -38.12 -14.39
CA HIS A 70 22.72 -38.33 -15.45
C HIS A 70 22.51 -39.82 -15.81
N ASP A 71 23.47 -40.69 -15.50
CA ASP A 71 23.42 -42.12 -15.87
C ASP A 71 22.75 -43.01 -14.79
N ARG A 72 22.38 -42.45 -13.63
CA ARG A 72 21.80 -43.21 -12.50
C ARG A 72 20.32 -42.93 -12.21
N MET A 73 19.71 -41.94 -12.86
CA MET A 73 18.30 -41.54 -12.61
C MET A 73 17.25 -42.17 -13.54
N LEU A 74 17.64 -43.03 -14.48
CA LEU A 74 16.70 -43.67 -15.43
C LEU A 74 16.05 -44.98 -14.95
N ARG A 75 16.17 -45.33 -13.66
CA ARG A 75 15.53 -46.53 -13.08
C ARG A 75 14.86 -46.21 -11.75
N ASN A 76 13.58 -45.84 -11.79
CA ASN A 76 12.49 -46.34 -10.92
C ASN A 76 11.29 -45.36 -10.88
N ARG A 77 10.10 -45.91 -11.19
CA ARG A 77 8.77 -45.29 -11.07
C ARG A 77 8.22 -45.50 -9.64
N LEU A 78 7.58 -44.48 -9.05
CA LEU A 78 6.36 -44.50 -8.19
C LEU A 78 6.22 -43.15 -7.40
N PRO A 79 5.01 -42.75 -6.94
CA PRO A 79 4.48 -41.39 -7.09
C PRO A 79 4.35 -40.57 -5.79
N GLU A 80 3.85 -39.34 -5.97
CA GLU A 80 3.86 -38.15 -5.13
C GLU A 80 3.28 -38.25 -3.70
N GLY A 81 3.98 -37.62 -2.76
CA GLY A 81 3.49 -37.31 -1.41
C GLY A 81 4.64 -37.20 -0.40
N ILE A 82 4.82 -36.02 0.21
CA ILE A 82 5.77 -35.73 1.31
C ILE A 82 7.22 -35.44 0.86
N ARG A 83 7.52 -34.22 0.40
CA ARG A 83 8.92 -33.73 0.37
C ARG A 83 9.07 -32.21 0.35
N GLU A 84 8.83 -31.54 1.47
CA GLU A 84 9.36 -30.16 1.67
C GLU A 84 10.01 -29.89 3.04
N LYS A 85 9.86 -30.76 4.05
CA LYS A 85 10.44 -30.51 5.40
C LYS A 85 11.87 -31.02 5.61
N GLY A 86 12.40 -31.85 4.71
CA GLY A 86 13.75 -32.43 4.85
C GLY A 86 14.89 -31.64 4.18
N LEU A 87 14.60 -30.64 3.35
CA LEU A 87 15.63 -29.88 2.64
C LEU A 87 16.22 -28.73 3.48
N TRP A 88 15.44 -28.13 4.39
CA TRP A 88 15.88 -26.96 5.16
C TRP A 88 16.93 -27.28 6.25
N LEU A 89 16.86 -28.45 6.88
CA LEU A 89 17.83 -28.88 7.90
C LEU A 89 19.25 -29.07 7.31
N GLY A 90 19.36 -29.63 6.11
CA GLY A 90 20.66 -29.82 5.47
C GLY A 90 21.36 -28.52 5.07
N TRP A 91 20.60 -27.47 4.73
CA TRP A 91 21.20 -26.16 4.39
C TRP A 91 21.75 -25.43 5.62
N LEU A 92 21.12 -25.58 6.78
CA LEU A 92 21.60 -24.99 8.04
C LEU A 92 22.89 -25.64 8.53
N GLU A 93 23.01 -26.97 8.47
CA GLU A 93 24.26 -27.67 8.83
C GLU A 93 25.43 -27.23 7.93
N TRP A 94 25.20 -27.12 6.61
CA TRP A 94 26.23 -26.66 5.67
C TRP A 94 26.63 -25.20 5.89
N LEU A 95 25.68 -24.31 6.21
CA LEU A 95 25.98 -22.90 6.50
C LEU A 95 26.84 -22.76 7.78
N MET A 96 26.53 -23.53 8.82
CA MET A 96 27.30 -23.53 10.07
C MET A 96 28.74 -24.05 9.86
N ILE A 97 28.92 -25.10 9.06
CA ILE A 97 30.25 -25.62 8.71
C ILE A 97 31.04 -24.57 7.91
N LEU A 98 30.39 -23.84 7.00
CA LEU A 98 31.04 -22.82 6.18
C LEU A 98 31.49 -21.61 7.01
N LEU A 99 30.65 -21.19 7.97
CA LEU A 99 30.99 -20.13 8.94
C LEU A 99 32.14 -20.54 9.86
N ALA A 100 32.16 -21.79 10.34
CA ALA A 100 33.26 -22.31 11.16
C ALA A 100 34.59 -22.33 10.39
N PHE A 101 34.57 -22.72 9.10
CA PHE A 101 35.76 -22.68 8.24
C PHE A 101 36.26 -21.25 7.96
N LEU A 102 35.34 -20.29 7.78
CA LEU A 102 35.70 -18.88 7.58
C LEU A 102 36.32 -18.26 8.84
N MET A 103 35.76 -18.55 10.02
CA MET A 103 36.32 -18.08 11.29
C MET A 103 37.71 -18.69 11.55
N HIS A 104 37.89 -19.99 11.29
CA HIS A 104 39.19 -20.64 11.45
C HIS A 104 40.26 -20.04 10.50
N ARG A 105 39.89 -19.63 9.28
CA ARG A 105 40.83 -18.98 8.35
C ARG A 105 41.12 -17.51 8.68
N LEU A 106 40.22 -16.81 9.37
CA LEU A 106 40.45 -15.44 9.84
C LEU A 106 41.39 -15.42 11.05
N VAL A 107 41.34 -16.43 11.92
CA VAL A 107 42.24 -16.54 13.09
C VAL A 107 43.63 -17.07 12.71
N ALA A 108 43.75 -17.86 11.62
CA ALA A 108 45.01 -18.48 11.21
C ALA A 108 45.94 -17.61 10.34
N ASN A 109 45.63 -16.34 10.11
CA ASN A 109 46.38 -15.44 9.20
C ASN A 109 46.90 -14.16 9.88
N ILE A 110 47.47 -14.30 11.09
CA ILE A 110 48.28 -13.24 11.71
C ILE A 110 49.74 -13.70 11.72
N PRO A 111 50.63 -13.10 10.90
CA PRO A 111 52.04 -13.47 10.89
C PRO A 111 52.76 -12.93 12.13
N ALA A 112 53.54 -13.80 12.76
CA ALA A 112 54.35 -13.55 13.93
C ALA A 112 55.60 -12.71 13.58
N MET A 113 55.82 -11.60 14.28
CA MET A 113 57.13 -10.96 14.44
C MET A 113 57.31 -10.35 15.85
N VAL A 114 57.98 -11.14 16.71
CA VAL A 114 59.14 -10.84 17.58
C VAL A 114 59.00 -9.84 18.77
N PRO A 115 59.68 -10.10 19.92
CA PRO A 115 59.12 -9.91 21.26
C PRO A 115 59.90 -8.89 22.14
N ASN A 116 59.62 -8.94 23.45
CA ASN A 116 60.06 -8.12 24.59
C ASN A 116 59.17 -6.91 24.81
N TRP A 117 58.35 -6.93 25.88
CA TRP A 117 58.45 -6.06 27.06
C TRP A 117 57.54 -6.67 28.15
N ARG A 118 57.95 -6.46 29.40
CA ARG A 118 57.74 -7.31 30.57
C ARG A 118 56.32 -7.30 31.15
N LEU A 119 55.96 -8.47 31.68
CA LEU A 119 55.04 -8.79 32.79
C LEU A 119 54.40 -7.60 33.52
N GLY A 120 53.06 -7.56 33.55
CA GLY A 120 52.33 -6.78 34.53
C GLY A 120 50.81 -6.73 34.28
N LEU A 121 50.08 -7.65 34.92
CA LEU A 121 48.73 -7.40 35.45
C LEU A 121 47.66 -6.87 34.47
N ALA A 122 47.15 -7.71 33.57
CA ALA A 122 45.89 -7.40 32.86
C ALA A 122 45.12 -8.68 32.47
N HIS A 123 44.93 -9.61 33.42
CA HIS A 123 44.15 -10.83 33.19
C HIS A 123 42.80 -10.99 33.91
N PRO A 124 42.26 -10.05 34.74
CA PRO A 124 40.90 -10.21 35.24
C PRO A 124 39.83 -9.61 34.30
N CYS A 125 40.19 -8.75 33.33
CA CYS A 125 39.20 -8.04 32.51
C CYS A 125 38.61 -8.90 31.38
N CYS A 126 39.39 -9.81 30.78
CA CYS A 126 38.92 -10.67 29.69
C CYS A 126 38.07 -11.85 30.18
N ILE A 127 38.22 -12.27 31.43
CA ILE A 127 37.41 -13.35 32.02
C ILE A 127 36.03 -12.82 32.46
N GLY A 128 35.95 -11.57 32.92
CA GLY A 128 34.68 -10.90 33.23
C GLY A 128 33.79 -10.68 32.00
N LEU A 129 34.39 -10.37 30.83
CA LEU A 129 33.65 -10.25 29.57
C LEU A 129 33.17 -11.60 29.02
N LEU A 130 33.88 -12.71 29.28
CA LEU A 130 33.43 -14.04 28.88
C LEU A 130 32.29 -14.57 29.77
N PHE A 131 32.27 -14.21 31.06
CA PHE A 131 31.16 -14.55 31.96
C PHE A 131 29.88 -13.75 31.66
N LEU A 132 29.99 -12.49 31.22
CA LEU A 132 28.84 -11.71 30.75
C LEU A 132 28.21 -12.26 29.45
N LEU A 133 28.99 -12.98 28.63
CA LEU A 133 28.52 -13.65 27.41
C LEU A 133 27.92 -15.05 27.68
N LEU A 134 28.04 -15.57 28.89
CA LEU A 134 27.53 -16.89 29.30
C LEU A 134 26.38 -16.82 30.32
N LEU A 135 25.95 -15.62 30.74
CA LEU A 135 24.69 -15.49 31.48
C LEU A 135 23.52 -15.71 30.52
N PRO A 136 22.65 -16.71 30.76
CA PRO A 136 21.40 -16.82 30.03
C PRO A 136 20.53 -15.65 30.49
N SER A 137 20.45 -14.60 29.68
CA SER A 137 19.47 -13.53 29.84
C SER A 137 18.09 -14.07 29.49
N SER A 138 17.59 -15.02 30.27
CA SER A 138 16.17 -15.37 30.34
C SER A 138 15.45 -14.30 31.18
N VAL A 139 15.56 -13.04 30.75
CA VAL A 139 14.54 -12.04 31.10
C VAL A 139 13.44 -12.27 30.09
N SER A 140 12.50 -13.14 30.47
CA SER A 140 11.21 -13.25 29.80
C SER A 140 10.48 -11.94 30.06
N VAL A 141 10.78 -10.91 29.25
CA VAL A 141 9.89 -9.78 29.08
C VAL A 141 8.64 -10.40 28.46
N ARG A 142 7.64 -10.61 29.32
CA ARG A 142 6.29 -10.98 28.93
C ARG A 142 5.74 -9.79 28.15
N GLU A 143 6.09 -9.73 26.88
CA GLU A 143 5.46 -8.86 25.91
C GLU A 143 3.97 -9.20 25.93
N PRO A 144 3.07 -8.20 26.02
CA PRO A 144 1.66 -8.48 25.95
C PRO A 144 1.41 -9.13 24.59
N ARG A 145 1.07 -10.43 24.60
CA ARG A 145 0.45 -11.09 23.45
C ARG A 145 -0.86 -10.38 23.20
N HIS A 146 -0.83 -9.26 22.48
CA HIS A 146 -1.99 -8.77 21.78
C HIS A 146 -2.24 -9.78 20.67
N GLN A 147 -3.05 -10.80 20.97
CA GLN A 147 -3.76 -11.53 19.95
C GLN A 147 -4.70 -10.52 19.27
N SER A 148 -4.22 -9.91 18.20
CA SER A 148 -5.04 -9.30 17.16
C SER A 148 -5.85 -10.41 16.52
N HIS A 149 -6.95 -10.81 17.16
CA HIS A 149 -7.96 -11.66 16.52
C HIS A 149 -8.57 -10.85 15.38
N VAL A 150 -8.05 -11.05 14.18
CA VAL A 150 -8.56 -10.44 12.95
C VAL A 150 -9.99 -10.94 12.77
N HIS A 151 -10.95 -10.04 12.98
CA HIS A 151 -12.38 -10.28 12.85
C HIS A 151 -12.68 -10.84 11.47
N ARG A 152 -13.12 -12.10 11.42
CA ARG A 152 -13.31 -12.87 10.18
C ARG A 152 -14.75 -12.78 9.73
N THR A 153 -15.16 -11.61 9.24
CA THR A 153 -16.48 -11.49 8.63
C THR A 153 -16.48 -12.08 7.23
N LEU A 154 -17.51 -12.87 6.92
CA LEU A 154 -17.56 -13.63 5.68
C LEU A 154 -18.82 -13.28 4.89
N LEU A 155 -18.62 -12.87 3.64
CA LEU A 155 -19.70 -12.59 2.70
C LEU A 155 -20.20 -13.89 2.06
N LYS A 156 -21.51 -14.14 2.13
CA LYS A 156 -22.17 -15.24 1.45
C LYS A 156 -23.10 -14.70 0.35
N PRO A 157 -22.68 -14.75 -0.93
CA PRO A 157 -23.50 -14.27 -2.04
C PRO A 157 -24.66 -15.22 -2.32
N HIS A 158 -25.82 -14.66 -2.64
CA HIS A 158 -27.00 -15.39 -3.11
C HIS A 158 -27.05 -15.48 -4.64
N ALA A 159 -28.12 -16.10 -5.14
CA ALA A 159 -28.43 -16.13 -6.56
C ALA A 159 -28.51 -14.72 -7.14
N THR A 160 -27.98 -14.55 -8.35
CA THR A 160 -27.96 -13.26 -9.03
C THR A 160 -29.27 -13.01 -9.75
N LEU A 161 -29.80 -11.79 -9.62
CA LEU A 161 -31.03 -11.35 -10.28
C LEU A 161 -30.66 -10.49 -11.51
N PRO A 162 -31.15 -10.82 -12.72
CA PRO A 162 -30.92 -9.97 -13.89
C PRO A 162 -31.64 -8.62 -13.75
N LEU A 163 -30.95 -7.55 -14.13
CA LEU A 163 -31.51 -6.20 -14.17
C LEU A 163 -31.73 -5.74 -15.61
N SER A 164 -32.50 -4.66 -15.79
CA SER A 164 -32.59 -3.96 -17.07
C SER A 164 -31.19 -3.50 -17.53
N ARG A 165 -30.92 -3.45 -18.83
CA ARG A 165 -29.63 -2.96 -19.34
C ARG A 165 -29.43 -1.48 -19.01
N SER A 166 -28.20 -1.07 -18.68
CA SER A 166 -27.88 0.34 -18.46
C SER A 166 -28.00 1.13 -19.76
N ARG A 167 -28.46 2.38 -19.63
CA ARG A 167 -28.53 3.34 -20.75
C ARG A 167 -27.22 4.08 -20.96
N PHE A 168 -26.27 3.95 -20.03
CA PHE A 168 -25.00 4.66 -20.03
C PHE A 168 -25.18 6.18 -20.15
N SER A 169 -26.19 6.72 -19.47
CA SER A 169 -26.60 8.11 -19.62
C SER A 169 -25.79 9.07 -18.74
N ALA A 170 -25.18 8.57 -17.67
CA ALA A 170 -24.47 9.37 -16.69
C ALA A 170 -23.18 10.00 -17.25
N LYS A 171 -22.80 11.14 -16.67
CA LYS A 171 -21.51 11.81 -16.92
C LYS A 171 -20.56 11.50 -15.78
N THR A 172 -19.28 11.27 -16.10
CA THR A 172 -18.26 11.10 -15.07
C THR A 172 -18.09 12.40 -14.29
N GLN A 173 -18.22 12.33 -12.96
CA GLN A 173 -17.95 13.45 -12.06
C GLN A 173 -16.51 13.32 -11.56
N LEU A 174 -15.58 14.12 -12.10
CA LEU A 174 -14.17 14.06 -11.65
C LEU A 174 -13.90 14.90 -10.41
N ASP A 175 -14.77 15.87 -10.14
CA ASP A 175 -14.78 16.66 -8.91
C ASP A 175 -15.99 16.20 -8.10
N PHE A 176 -15.72 15.47 -7.03
CA PHE A 176 -16.74 14.90 -6.17
C PHE A 176 -16.64 15.55 -4.80
N THR A 177 -17.66 16.32 -4.45
CA THR A 177 -17.76 17.05 -3.18
C THR A 177 -19.07 16.69 -2.49
N THR A 178 -19.00 16.36 -1.20
CA THR A 178 -20.18 16.11 -0.36
C THR A 178 -20.18 17.01 0.89
N HIS A 179 -21.32 17.06 1.57
CA HIS A 179 -21.48 17.74 2.84
C HIS A 179 -21.94 16.70 3.87
N CYS A 180 -21.36 16.73 5.05
CA CYS A 180 -21.68 15.85 6.16
C CYS A 180 -21.78 16.66 7.45
N ASN A 181 -22.81 16.41 8.23
CA ASN A 181 -22.99 16.94 9.57
C ASN A 181 -22.59 15.89 10.63
N GLU A 182 -22.78 16.23 11.89
CA GLU A 182 -22.51 15.33 13.02
C GLU A 182 -23.23 13.96 12.91
N SER A 183 -24.44 13.90 12.33
CA SER A 183 -25.19 12.65 12.22
C SER A 183 -24.58 11.63 11.24
N CYS A 184 -24.03 12.06 10.10
CA CYS A 184 -23.33 11.13 9.22
C CYS A 184 -21.92 10.81 9.72
N TYR A 185 -21.26 11.73 10.41
CA TYR A 185 -19.91 11.49 10.93
C TYR A 185 -19.89 10.44 12.07
N HIS A 186 -20.86 10.53 12.99
CA HIS A 186 -21.01 9.58 14.10
C HIS A 186 -21.91 8.39 13.77
N LYS A 187 -22.27 8.19 12.49
CA LYS A 187 -23.09 7.05 12.12
C LYS A 187 -22.41 5.77 12.61
N ALA A 188 -23.12 5.03 13.47
CA ALA A 188 -22.68 3.71 13.88
C ALA A 188 -22.49 2.84 12.64
N GLU A 189 -21.71 1.76 12.74
CA GLU A 189 -21.71 0.76 11.69
C GLU A 189 -23.14 0.22 11.56
N ASP A 190 -23.91 0.80 10.63
CA ASP A 190 -25.15 0.20 10.19
C ASP A 190 -24.70 -1.08 9.50
N GLN A 191 -24.92 -2.21 10.16
CA GLN A 191 -24.85 -3.53 9.56
C GLN A 191 -26.01 -3.72 8.56
N ASP A 192 -26.31 -2.70 7.76
CA ASP A 192 -27.26 -2.80 6.67
C ASP A 192 -26.61 -3.69 5.60
N LYS A 193 -26.81 -5.00 5.79
CA LYS A 193 -26.41 -6.10 4.89
C LYS A 193 -26.86 -5.80 3.46
N GLU A 194 -27.95 -5.04 3.32
CA GLU A 194 -28.43 -4.53 2.05
C GLU A 194 -27.42 -3.66 1.29
N HIS A 195 -26.65 -2.81 1.96
CA HIS A 195 -25.65 -1.97 1.30
C HIS A 195 -24.47 -2.77 0.72
N LEU A 196 -24.22 -3.96 1.26
CA LEU A 196 -23.21 -4.90 0.76
C LEU A 196 -23.70 -5.76 -0.40
N ALA A 197 -24.99 -5.73 -0.75
CA ALA A 197 -25.44 -6.22 -2.06
C ALA A 197 -24.71 -5.42 -3.16
N PHE A 198 -24.60 -5.97 -4.37
CA PHE A 198 -23.84 -5.28 -5.41
C PHE A 198 -24.34 -5.56 -6.82
N GLU A 199 -24.18 -4.57 -7.68
CA GLU A 199 -24.46 -4.70 -9.11
C GLU A 199 -23.19 -5.09 -9.85
N THR A 200 -23.30 -6.05 -10.77
CA THR A 200 -22.25 -6.39 -11.73
C THR A 200 -22.68 -5.94 -13.12
N LEU A 201 -21.90 -5.04 -13.73
CA LEU A 201 -21.99 -4.67 -15.13
C LEU A 201 -21.03 -5.52 -15.97
N TYR A 202 -21.54 -6.13 -17.03
CA TYR A 202 -20.75 -6.92 -17.98
C TYR A 202 -20.38 -6.13 -19.23
N ALA A 203 -19.36 -6.58 -19.95
CA ALA A 203 -18.87 -5.94 -21.18
C ALA A 203 -19.92 -5.83 -22.31
N ASP A 204 -20.97 -6.63 -22.29
CA ASP A 204 -22.09 -6.56 -23.25
C ASP A 204 -23.16 -5.52 -22.87
N GLY A 205 -23.05 -4.95 -21.66
CA GLY A 205 -24.00 -3.99 -21.09
C GLY A 205 -25.15 -4.63 -20.30
N SER A 206 -25.16 -5.95 -20.14
CA SER A 206 -26.05 -6.63 -19.19
C SER A 206 -25.64 -6.34 -17.75
N ARG A 207 -26.61 -6.46 -16.83
CA ARG A 207 -26.46 -6.11 -15.41
C ARG A 207 -27.13 -7.15 -14.55
N THR A 208 -26.53 -7.44 -13.40
CA THR A 208 -27.11 -8.35 -12.40
C THR A 208 -26.92 -7.79 -11.00
N LEU A 209 -27.93 -7.93 -10.15
CA LEU A 209 -27.85 -7.67 -8.72
C LEU A 209 -27.50 -8.97 -7.98
N THR A 210 -26.58 -8.91 -7.04
CA THR A 210 -26.27 -10.02 -6.12
C THR A 210 -26.54 -9.56 -4.70
N THR A 211 -27.49 -10.20 -4.02
CA THR A 211 -27.72 -10.00 -2.58
C THR A 211 -26.75 -10.86 -1.78
N VAL A 212 -26.50 -10.49 -0.53
CA VAL A 212 -25.47 -11.10 0.31
C VAL A 212 -25.98 -11.26 1.74
N ASP A 213 -25.62 -12.38 2.36
CA ASP A 213 -25.70 -12.57 3.80
C ASP A 213 -24.31 -12.47 4.43
N LEU A 214 -24.29 -12.20 5.74
CA LEU A 214 -23.08 -12.26 6.56
C LEU A 214 -23.15 -13.50 7.44
N ASP A 215 -22.10 -14.33 7.41
CA ASP A 215 -21.89 -15.35 8.45
C ASP A 215 -21.22 -14.62 9.63
N GLU A 216 -22.00 -14.21 10.64
CA GLU A 216 -21.54 -13.41 11.78
C GLU A 216 -21.00 -14.27 12.92
N VAL A 217 -19.86 -13.86 13.49
CA VAL A 217 -19.36 -14.29 14.80
C VAL A 217 -19.15 -13.01 15.62
N ASP A 218 -19.99 -12.80 16.63
CA ASP A 218 -20.04 -11.59 17.48
C ASP A 218 -18.73 -11.31 18.22
N VAL A 219 -18.19 -10.09 18.08
CA VAL A 219 -17.39 -9.40 19.12
C VAL A 219 -17.46 -7.88 18.92
N ASP A 220 -17.70 -7.14 20.01
CA ASP A 220 -17.95 -5.69 20.11
C ASP A 220 -16.88 -4.75 19.52
N PRO A 221 -17.26 -3.55 19.00
CA PRO A 221 -16.34 -2.55 18.48
C PRO A 221 -15.56 -1.80 19.59
N PRO A 222 -14.30 -1.40 19.35
CA PRO A 222 -13.51 -0.62 20.32
C PRO A 222 -13.96 0.86 20.40
N PRO A 223 -13.79 1.52 21.57
CA PRO A 223 -14.19 2.91 21.77
C PRO A 223 -13.27 3.88 21.03
N ARG A 224 -13.85 4.94 20.46
CA ARG A 224 -13.13 6.00 19.73
C ARG A 224 -12.74 7.16 20.65
N GLN A 225 -11.50 7.63 20.52
CA GLN A 225 -11.05 8.89 21.09
C GLN A 225 -10.93 9.94 19.98
N LEU A 226 -11.67 11.05 20.14
CA LEU A 226 -11.61 12.23 19.28
C LEU A 226 -10.37 13.05 19.63
N THR A 227 -9.53 13.36 18.64
CA THR A 227 -8.50 14.41 18.78
C THR A 227 -8.91 15.65 17.99
N SER A 228 -9.10 16.76 18.70
CA SER A 228 -9.40 18.08 18.14
C SER A 228 -8.12 18.76 17.64
N ARG A 229 -8.11 19.22 16.38
CA ARG A 229 -7.10 20.17 15.89
C ARG A 229 -7.66 21.19 14.89
N HIS A 230 -7.05 22.37 14.90
CA HIS A 230 -7.58 23.69 14.53
C HIS A 230 -7.89 23.93 13.03
N LYS A 231 -8.87 24.82 12.81
CA LYS A 231 -9.39 25.33 11.52
C LYS A 231 -8.33 25.95 10.60
N ARG A 232 -8.39 25.59 9.31
CA ARG A 232 -7.94 26.43 8.18
C ARG A 232 -8.87 26.21 6.98
N LEU A 233 -9.38 27.31 6.41
CA LEU A 233 -10.34 27.32 5.31
C LEU A 233 -9.68 27.22 3.92
N LYS A 234 -10.32 26.40 3.06
CA LYS A 234 -10.48 26.48 1.59
C LYS A 234 -9.27 26.24 0.72
N ARG A 235 -8.90 24.97 0.46
CA ARG A 235 -8.37 24.43 -0.82
C ARG A 235 -8.34 22.88 -0.76
N GLN A 236 -8.71 22.17 -1.83
CA GLN A 236 -8.37 20.73 -2.01
C GLN A 236 -6.84 20.47 -2.12
N ILE A 237 -6.05 21.55 -2.05
CA ILE A 237 -4.59 21.62 -1.91
C ILE A 237 -4.31 22.36 -0.59
N TYR A 238 -3.99 21.63 0.47
CA TYR A 238 -3.83 22.14 1.81
C TYR A 238 -2.46 22.81 1.98
N GLY A 239 -2.46 24.15 1.94
CA GLY A 239 -1.23 24.93 2.10
C GLY A 239 -0.37 24.97 0.84
N ALA A 240 0.89 24.57 0.97
CA ALA A 240 1.83 24.50 -0.15
C ALA A 240 1.76 23.11 -0.81
N ASP A 241 1.77 23.07 -2.14
CA ASP A 241 1.61 21.84 -2.92
C ASP A 241 2.68 20.79 -2.55
N GLY A 242 2.27 19.78 -1.78
CA GLY A 242 3.05 18.64 -1.32
C GLY A 242 3.08 17.47 -2.31
N ARG A 243 2.63 17.66 -3.55
CA ARG A 243 2.58 16.60 -4.57
C ARG A 243 3.86 16.52 -5.39
N PHE A 244 4.40 15.31 -5.52
CA PHE A 244 5.62 15.01 -6.25
C PHE A 244 5.32 14.32 -7.58
N ASN A 245 5.88 14.84 -8.66
CA ASN A 245 5.80 14.17 -9.96
C ASN A 245 6.77 12.98 -10.00
N ILE A 246 6.23 11.78 -10.22
CA ILE A 246 7.06 10.61 -10.48
C ILE A 246 7.54 10.69 -11.93
N ARG A 247 8.76 11.16 -12.10
CA ARG A 247 9.43 11.31 -13.39
C ARG A 247 10.52 10.28 -13.57
N GLY A 248 10.80 9.94 -14.82
CA GLY A 248 11.87 9.02 -15.18
C GLY A 248 11.41 7.56 -15.24
N ASP A 249 12.02 6.84 -16.18
CA ASP A 249 11.62 5.49 -16.55
C ASP A 249 11.74 4.48 -15.41
N HIS A 250 12.74 4.68 -14.54
CA HIS A 250 13.03 3.80 -13.42
C HIS A 250 11.95 3.84 -12.35
N PHE A 251 11.41 5.02 -12.02
CA PHE A 251 10.44 5.14 -10.92
C PHE A 251 9.01 4.76 -11.34
N LEU A 252 8.64 5.00 -12.61
CA LEU A 252 7.29 4.69 -13.10
C LEU A 252 6.97 3.19 -13.08
N LEU A 253 7.99 2.34 -13.17
CA LEU A 253 7.86 0.88 -13.15
C LEU A 253 8.20 0.25 -11.78
N ASP A 254 8.73 1.04 -10.85
CA ASP A 254 9.03 0.58 -9.49
C ASP A 254 7.76 0.44 -8.64
N TYR A 255 7.73 -0.57 -7.78
CA TYR A 255 6.75 -0.65 -6.70
C TYR A 255 7.03 0.46 -5.66
N PRO A 256 6.02 1.19 -5.15
CA PRO A 256 4.57 0.98 -5.32
C PRO A 256 3.94 1.69 -6.52
N PHE A 257 4.65 2.59 -7.19
CA PHE A 257 4.10 3.49 -8.22
C PHE A 257 3.54 2.75 -9.46
N SER A 258 4.15 1.62 -9.81
CA SER A 258 3.74 0.81 -10.97
C SER A 258 2.36 0.16 -10.87
N THR A 259 1.80 0.14 -9.65
CA THR A 259 0.45 -0.35 -9.35
C THR A 259 -0.64 0.70 -9.62
N ALA A 260 -0.29 1.98 -9.76
CA ALA A 260 -1.25 3.01 -10.12
C ALA A 260 -1.56 2.93 -11.61
N VAL A 261 -2.84 2.95 -11.96
CA VAL A 261 -3.33 2.82 -13.34
C VAL A 261 -4.32 3.93 -13.67
N ARG A 262 -4.42 4.28 -14.95
CA ARG A 262 -5.36 5.30 -15.42
C ARG A 262 -6.65 4.64 -15.88
N ILE A 263 -7.80 5.16 -15.45
CA ILE A 263 -9.10 4.70 -15.95
C ILE A 263 -9.51 5.58 -17.13
N SER A 264 -10.10 4.98 -18.18
CA SER A 264 -10.46 5.73 -19.39
C SER A 264 -11.52 6.81 -19.18
N THR A 265 -12.19 6.82 -18.03
CA THR A 265 -13.15 7.87 -17.63
C THR A 265 -12.47 9.13 -17.08
N GLY A 266 -11.16 9.09 -16.83
CA GLY A 266 -10.37 10.22 -16.29
C GLY A 266 -9.87 9.99 -14.87
N CYS A 267 -10.37 8.96 -14.18
CA CYS A 267 -9.97 8.59 -12.83
C CYS A 267 -8.65 7.80 -12.76
N THR A 268 -8.23 7.52 -11.54
CA THR A 268 -7.16 6.59 -11.18
C THR A 268 -7.72 5.26 -10.67
N GLY A 269 -6.92 4.19 -10.73
CA GLY A 269 -7.15 2.96 -9.98
C GLY A 269 -5.84 2.39 -9.43
N VAL A 270 -5.96 1.35 -8.60
CA VAL A 270 -4.83 0.58 -8.05
C VAL A 270 -4.96 -0.90 -8.40
N LEU A 271 -3.85 -1.51 -8.84
CA LEU A 271 -3.77 -2.96 -9.09
C LEU A 271 -3.75 -3.71 -7.75
N VAL A 272 -4.69 -4.65 -7.56
CA VAL A 272 -4.84 -5.44 -6.30
C VAL A 272 -4.75 -6.94 -6.52
N SER A 273 -4.69 -7.39 -7.78
CA SER A 273 -4.33 -8.74 -8.18
C SER A 273 -3.89 -8.71 -9.64
N GLN A 274 -3.56 -9.85 -10.24
CA GLN A 274 -3.17 -9.92 -11.66
C GLN A 274 -4.29 -9.50 -12.63
N GLN A 275 -5.56 -9.50 -12.19
CA GLN A 275 -6.71 -9.21 -13.05
C GLN A 275 -7.66 -8.16 -12.47
N HIS A 276 -7.40 -7.60 -11.30
CA HIS A 276 -8.35 -6.71 -10.63
C HIS A 276 -7.76 -5.34 -10.29
N VAL A 277 -8.59 -4.32 -10.50
CA VAL A 277 -8.27 -2.92 -10.23
C VAL A 277 -9.35 -2.33 -9.33
N LEU A 278 -8.96 -1.76 -8.20
CA LEU A 278 -9.87 -0.93 -7.41
C LEU A 278 -9.85 0.51 -7.90
N THR A 279 -11.01 1.16 -7.83
CA THR A 279 -11.21 2.58 -8.16
C THR A 279 -12.43 3.10 -7.36
N ALA A 280 -12.78 4.37 -7.51
CA ALA A 280 -13.97 4.95 -6.89
C ALA A 280 -15.24 4.57 -7.68
N ALA A 281 -16.37 4.42 -7.01
CA ALA A 281 -17.64 4.07 -7.66
C ALA A 281 -18.14 5.19 -8.58
N HIS A 282 -17.98 6.46 -8.16
CA HIS A 282 -18.39 7.62 -8.95
C HIS A 282 -17.63 7.74 -10.29
N CYS A 283 -16.48 7.09 -10.41
CA CYS A 283 -15.72 7.03 -11.66
C CYS A 283 -16.41 6.21 -12.75
N VAL A 284 -17.38 5.36 -12.38
CA VAL A 284 -18.09 4.45 -13.28
C VAL A 284 -19.62 4.53 -13.18
N HIS A 285 -20.18 5.06 -12.10
CA HIS A 285 -21.62 5.08 -11.82
C HIS A 285 -22.01 6.34 -11.04
N ASP A 286 -23.11 7.03 -11.36
CA ASP A 286 -23.50 8.29 -10.68
C ASP A 286 -24.51 8.12 -9.52
N GLY A 287 -24.76 6.88 -9.13
CA GLY A 287 -25.78 6.49 -8.14
C GLY A 287 -27.11 6.08 -8.78
N LYS A 288 -27.33 6.41 -10.07
CA LYS A 288 -28.55 6.05 -10.83
C LYS A 288 -28.26 5.22 -12.08
N ASP A 289 -27.23 5.58 -12.85
CA ASP A 289 -26.85 4.89 -14.08
C ASP A 289 -25.32 4.89 -14.27
N TYR A 290 -24.83 3.97 -15.10
CA TYR A 290 -23.41 3.94 -15.45
C TYR A 290 -23.02 5.11 -16.33
N VAL A 291 -21.78 5.58 -16.19
CA VAL A 291 -21.25 6.67 -17.02
C VAL A 291 -21.09 6.21 -18.47
N LYS A 292 -21.19 7.15 -19.42
CA LYS A 292 -21.03 6.89 -20.87
C LYS A 292 -19.81 6.03 -21.24
N GLY A 293 -18.70 6.22 -20.53
CA GLY A 293 -17.45 5.49 -20.75
C GLY A 293 -17.44 4.05 -20.23
N ALA A 294 -18.35 3.67 -19.34
CA ALA A 294 -18.35 2.36 -18.66
C ALA A 294 -18.59 1.19 -19.63
N LYS A 295 -19.38 1.37 -20.69
CA LYS A 295 -19.65 0.32 -21.69
C LYS A 295 -18.38 -0.19 -22.39
N LYS A 296 -17.40 0.70 -22.59
CA LYS A 296 -16.12 0.39 -23.25
C LYS A 296 -14.95 0.74 -22.34
N LEU A 297 -15.11 0.49 -21.04
CA LEU A 297 -14.16 0.86 -20.02
C LEU A 297 -12.80 0.20 -20.27
N ARG A 298 -11.74 0.99 -20.13
CA ARG A 298 -10.35 0.54 -20.31
C ARG A 298 -9.49 1.02 -19.15
N VAL A 299 -8.53 0.19 -18.76
CA VAL A 299 -7.49 0.49 -17.79
C VAL A 299 -6.17 0.69 -18.53
N GLY A 300 -5.52 1.82 -18.26
CA GLY A 300 -4.31 2.30 -18.90
C GLY A 300 -3.09 2.06 -18.02
N PHE A 301 -2.10 1.37 -18.57
CA PHE A 301 -0.80 1.12 -17.95
C PHE A 301 0.24 2.06 -18.57
N LEU A 302 0.93 2.86 -17.74
CA LEU A 302 2.01 3.72 -18.22
C LEU A 302 3.20 2.89 -18.72
N ILE A 303 3.64 3.15 -19.95
CA ILE A 303 4.84 2.59 -20.54
C ILE A 303 5.88 3.71 -20.66
N PRO A 304 7.08 3.55 -20.09
CA PRO A 304 8.12 4.55 -20.22
C PRO A 304 8.57 4.68 -21.69
N PRO A 305 8.98 5.88 -22.12
CA PRO A 305 9.49 6.12 -23.47
C PRO A 305 10.57 5.13 -23.95
N SER A 306 11.49 4.72 -23.06
CA SER A 306 12.61 3.82 -23.40
C SER A 306 12.18 2.46 -23.96
N VAL A 307 11.04 1.93 -23.54
CA VAL A 307 10.58 0.60 -23.98
C VAL A 307 10.09 0.62 -25.43
N ASN A 308 9.79 1.80 -25.99
CA ASN A 308 9.23 1.93 -27.34
C ASN A 308 10.21 2.51 -28.38
N GLY A 309 11.47 2.73 -28.01
CA GLY A 309 12.48 3.43 -28.82
C GLY A 309 13.13 2.64 -29.97
N THR A 310 12.62 1.47 -30.35
CA THR A 310 13.21 0.63 -31.43
C THR A 310 12.65 0.89 -32.83
N ARG A 311 11.79 1.90 -33.02
CA ARG A 311 11.41 2.34 -34.38
C ARG A 311 12.42 3.36 -34.92
N SER A 312 13.36 2.86 -35.71
CA SER A 312 14.31 3.64 -36.50
C SER A 312 13.61 4.80 -37.23
N GLY A 313 13.98 6.05 -36.92
CA GLY A 313 13.62 7.23 -37.73
C GLY A 313 12.62 8.24 -37.14
N GLN A 314 12.11 8.09 -35.91
CA GLN A 314 11.23 9.09 -35.28
C GLN A 314 11.83 9.65 -33.98
N ALA A 315 11.74 10.97 -33.80
CA ALA A 315 12.22 11.66 -32.61
C ALA A 315 11.62 11.03 -31.33
N PRO A 316 12.41 10.86 -30.24
CA PRO A 316 11.95 10.17 -29.04
C PRO A 316 10.71 10.87 -28.47
N VAL A 317 9.60 10.12 -28.37
CA VAL A 317 8.37 10.59 -27.74
C VAL A 317 8.67 10.81 -26.26
N LYS A 318 8.81 12.08 -25.84
CA LYS A 318 9.19 12.44 -24.45
C LYS A 318 8.13 12.12 -23.40
N LYS A 319 6.91 11.73 -23.80
CA LYS A 319 5.79 11.46 -22.88
C LYS A 319 5.56 9.96 -22.73
N PRO A 320 5.29 9.45 -21.51
CA PRO A 320 4.97 8.06 -21.31
C PRO A 320 3.70 7.69 -22.10
N LEU A 321 3.74 6.52 -22.74
CA LEU A 321 2.60 6.00 -23.49
C LEU A 321 1.65 5.25 -22.56
N VAL A 322 0.38 5.17 -22.95
CA VAL A 322 -0.62 4.41 -22.18
C VAL A 322 -1.03 3.19 -22.98
N ARG A 323 -0.76 2.00 -22.44
CA ARG A 323 -1.29 0.74 -22.98
C ARG A 323 -2.62 0.41 -22.32
N TRP A 324 -3.67 0.34 -23.13
CA TRP A 324 -5.02 0.11 -22.66
C TRP A 324 -5.40 -1.37 -22.66
N VAL A 325 -6.01 -1.83 -21.56
CA VAL A 325 -6.62 -3.16 -21.41
C VAL A 325 -8.11 -2.98 -21.17
N ARG A 326 -8.94 -3.77 -21.85
CA ARG A 326 -10.40 -3.72 -21.67
C ARG A 326 -10.81 -4.32 -20.34
N VAL A 327 -11.83 -3.74 -19.72
CA VAL A 327 -12.54 -4.31 -18.56
C VAL A 327 -13.55 -5.36 -19.05
N LYS A 328 -13.64 -6.49 -18.35
CA LYS A 328 -14.57 -7.59 -18.60
C LYS A 328 -15.87 -7.41 -17.82
N ARG A 329 -15.76 -7.04 -16.54
CA ARG A 329 -16.90 -6.71 -15.69
C ARG A 329 -16.51 -5.69 -14.61
N THR A 330 -17.50 -4.95 -14.15
CA THR A 330 -17.38 -3.92 -13.10
C THR A 330 -18.36 -4.26 -11.99
N ARG A 331 -17.90 -4.25 -10.73
CA ARG A 331 -18.75 -4.45 -9.55
C ARG A 331 -18.81 -3.18 -8.72
N VAL A 332 -20.02 -2.82 -8.29
CA VAL A 332 -20.31 -1.60 -7.53
C VAL A 332 -21.28 -1.93 -6.39
N PRO A 333 -21.02 -1.53 -5.14
CA PRO A 333 -21.91 -1.77 -4.01
C PRO A 333 -23.28 -1.12 -4.19
N LYS A 334 -24.32 -1.73 -3.63
CA LYS A 334 -25.66 -1.16 -3.51
C LYS A 334 -25.66 0.03 -2.55
N GLY A 335 -24.76 0.08 -1.57
CA GLY A 335 -24.59 1.30 -0.75
C GLY A 335 -24.27 2.56 -1.59
N TRP A 336 -23.61 2.40 -2.75
CA TRP A 336 -23.46 3.47 -3.74
C TRP A 336 -24.69 3.61 -4.64
N ILE A 337 -25.24 2.49 -5.11
CA ILE A 337 -26.37 2.45 -6.04
C ILE A 337 -27.67 2.57 -5.27
N GLN A 338 -28.36 3.71 -5.37
CA GLN A 338 -29.61 4.01 -4.64
C GLN A 338 -29.41 4.32 -3.13
N GLY A 339 -28.17 4.47 -2.65
CA GLY A 339 -27.92 4.95 -1.30
C GLY A 339 -28.39 6.41 -1.13
N PRO A 340 -28.85 6.82 0.07
CA PRO A 340 -29.00 8.22 0.41
C PRO A 340 -27.69 8.97 0.13
N GLN A 341 -27.77 10.23 -0.31
CA GLN A 341 -26.58 11.01 -0.63
C GLN A 341 -25.60 11.07 0.56
N GLU A 342 -26.15 11.04 1.79
CA GLU A 342 -25.42 11.02 3.06
C GLU A 342 -24.53 9.76 3.25
N VAL A 343 -24.95 8.61 2.72
CA VAL A 343 -24.24 7.31 2.86
C VAL A 343 -23.44 6.97 1.60
N SER A 344 -23.73 7.61 0.47
CA SER A 344 -23.09 7.29 -0.82
C SER A 344 -21.56 7.32 -0.74
N MET A 345 -20.98 8.26 0.01
CA MET A 345 -19.54 8.40 0.13
C MET A 345 -18.88 7.22 0.85
N ASP A 346 -19.57 6.58 1.79
CA ASP A 346 -19.07 5.41 2.54
C ASP A 346 -18.84 4.21 1.61
N PHE A 347 -19.58 4.15 0.51
CA PHE A 347 -19.53 3.05 -0.46
C PHE A 347 -18.95 3.47 -1.81
N ASP A 348 -18.19 4.57 -1.88
CA ASP A 348 -17.58 5.08 -3.11
C ASP A 348 -16.33 4.27 -3.54
N TYR A 349 -16.51 2.97 -3.76
CA TYR A 349 -15.51 2.06 -4.30
C TYR A 349 -16.10 1.10 -5.32
N ALA A 350 -15.30 0.70 -6.30
CA ALA A 350 -15.67 -0.25 -7.33
C ALA A 350 -14.49 -1.13 -7.71
N LEU A 351 -14.78 -2.37 -8.12
CA LEU A 351 -13.77 -3.30 -8.63
C LEU A 351 -13.96 -3.52 -10.13
N LEU A 352 -12.88 -3.38 -10.88
CA LEU A 352 -12.81 -3.64 -12.31
C LEU A 352 -12.03 -4.94 -12.54
N GLU A 353 -12.68 -5.94 -13.12
CA GLU A 353 -12.01 -7.14 -13.61
C GLU A 353 -11.52 -6.90 -15.05
N LEU A 354 -10.22 -7.01 -15.26
CA LEU A 354 -9.59 -6.90 -16.57
C LEU A 354 -9.91 -8.12 -17.42
N ARG A 355 -10.05 -7.92 -18.74
CA ARG A 355 -10.23 -9.02 -19.69
C ARG A 355 -9.05 -9.97 -19.76
N TRP A 356 -7.85 -9.48 -19.43
CA TRP A 356 -6.61 -10.25 -19.50
C TRP A 356 -5.73 -9.96 -18.28
N PRO A 357 -5.04 -10.98 -17.74
CA PRO A 357 -4.08 -10.77 -16.66
C PRO A 357 -2.93 -9.87 -17.09
N HIS A 358 -2.53 -8.98 -16.19
CA HIS A 358 -1.29 -8.22 -16.32
C HIS A 358 -0.14 -8.92 -15.61
N ARG A 359 1.09 -8.51 -15.93
CA ARG A 359 2.32 -9.04 -15.33
C ARG A 359 3.03 -8.06 -14.38
N ARG A 360 2.36 -6.99 -13.98
CA ARG A 360 2.91 -6.01 -13.03
C ARG A 360 2.74 -6.49 -11.58
N PRO A 361 3.61 -6.02 -10.67
CA PRO A 361 3.31 -6.05 -9.24
C PRO A 361 1.94 -5.41 -8.96
N PHE A 362 1.28 -5.89 -7.92
CA PHE A 362 0.03 -5.35 -7.39
C PHE A 362 0.17 -5.24 -5.87
N MET A 363 -0.65 -4.40 -5.24
CA MET A 363 -0.62 -4.22 -3.79
C MET A 363 -1.54 -5.24 -3.09
N ARG A 364 -1.11 -5.71 -1.92
CA ARG A 364 -1.99 -6.45 -1.01
C ARG A 364 -2.99 -5.49 -0.36
N LEU A 365 -4.15 -6.02 0.01
CA LEU A 365 -5.19 -5.30 0.74
C LEU A 365 -5.00 -5.50 2.24
N ALA A 366 -5.52 -4.59 3.06
CA ALA A 366 -5.71 -4.80 4.49
C ALA A 366 -6.98 -4.07 4.95
N VAL A 367 -7.59 -4.57 6.03
CA VAL A 367 -8.51 -3.77 6.83
C VAL A 367 -7.74 -2.55 7.33
N ALA A 368 -8.35 -1.37 7.22
CA ALA A 368 -7.73 -0.13 7.64
C ALA A 368 -7.54 -0.12 9.16
N PRO A 369 -6.29 -0.17 9.65
CA PRO A 369 -6.06 -0.06 11.09
C PRO A 369 -6.43 1.34 11.56
N THR A 370 -6.57 1.52 12.87
CA THR A 370 -6.65 2.86 13.45
C THR A 370 -5.37 3.65 13.15
N SER A 371 -5.48 4.97 13.07
CA SER A 371 -4.35 5.86 12.73
C SER A 371 -3.11 5.64 13.61
N ASP A 372 -3.26 5.27 14.88
CA ASP A 372 -2.17 4.97 15.81
C ASP A 372 -1.36 3.73 15.44
N HIS A 373 -1.97 2.79 14.70
CA HIS A 373 -1.33 1.55 14.27
C HIS A 373 -0.74 1.65 12.85
N LEU A 374 -0.88 2.80 12.18
CA LEU A 374 -0.17 3.10 10.93
C LEU A 374 1.24 3.59 11.23
N ALA A 375 2.24 3.04 10.53
CA ALA A 375 3.61 3.52 10.73
C ALA A 375 3.72 5.01 10.38
N GLY A 376 4.11 5.81 11.38
CA GLY A 376 4.19 7.27 11.27
C GLY A 376 2.84 7.99 11.17
N LYS A 377 1.71 7.30 11.37
CA LYS A 377 0.34 7.82 11.19
C LYS A 377 0.07 8.38 9.78
N ARG A 378 0.82 7.90 8.77
CA ARG A 378 0.80 8.46 7.41
C ARG A 378 0.11 7.54 6.42
N ILE A 379 -0.60 8.17 5.50
CA ILE A 379 -1.13 7.54 4.30
C ILE A 379 -0.42 8.07 3.07
N HIS A 380 -0.47 7.27 2.02
CA HIS A 380 0.21 7.50 0.76
C HIS A 380 -0.70 7.12 -0.39
N PHE A 381 -0.62 7.86 -1.49
CA PHE A 381 -1.24 7.43 -2.75
C PHE A 381 -0.58 8.09 -3.96
N SER A 382 -0.80 7.49 -5.13
CA SER A 382 -0.42 8.07 -6.42
C SER A 382 -1.61 8.11 -7.34
N GLY A 383 -1.70 9.17 -8.14
CA GLY A 383 -2.87 9.48 -8.97
C GLY A 383 -2.54 10.30 -10.20
N PHE A 384 -3.51 10.34 -11.11
CA PHE A 384 -3.47 11.07 -12.36
C PHE A 384 -4.28 12.36 -12.25
N ASP A 385 -3.68 13.36 -11.62
CA ASP A 385 -4.31 14.66 -11.40
C ASP A 385 -4.53 15.39 -12.73
N SER A 386 -5.68 16.04 -12.88
CA SER A 386 -6.11 16.72 -14.11
C SER A 386 -5.20 17.89 -14.49
N ASP A 387 -4.57 18.53 -13.50
CA ASP A 387 -3.64 19.66 -13.71
C ASP A 387 -2.24 19.20 -14.17
N ARG A 388 -1.94 17.90 -14.11
CA ARG A 388 -0.66 17.31 -14.55
C ARG A 388 -0.91 16.16 -15.54
N PRO A 389 -1.50 16.44 -16.73
CA PRO A 389 -1.98 15.40 -17.63
C PRO A 389 -0.86 14.50 -18.16
N GLY A 390 -1.01 13.20 -17.91
CA GLY A 390 -0.06 12.17 -18.36
C GLY A 390 1.12 11.94 -17.41
N GLU A 391 1.24 12.72 -16.33
CA GLU A 391 2.18 12.47 -15.25
C GLU A 391 1.51 11.66 -14.13
N LEU A 392 2.27 10.77 -13.48
CA LEU A 392 1.85 10.12 -12.25
C LEU A 392 2.31 10.99 -11.07
N VAL A 393 1.39 11.33 -10.19
CA VAL A 393 1.62 12.29 -9.10
C VAL A 393 1.50 11.56 -7.76
N TYR A 394 2.55 11.58 -6.96
CA TYR A 394 2.65 10.95 -5.63
C TYR A 394 2.48 11.97 -4.52
N ARG A 395 1.88 11.55 -3.40
CA ARG A 395 1.73 12.35 -2.19
C ARG A 395 1.58 11.50 -0.94
N PHE A 396 1.73 12.15 0.20
CA PHE A 396 1.61 11.56 1.51
C PHE A 396 1.31 12.62 2.57
N CYS A 397 0.49 12.27 3.55
CA CYS A 397 0.06 13.16 4.63
C CYS A 397 -0.26 12.31 5.87
N PRO A 398 -0.31 12.91 7.07
CA PRO A 398 -0.91 12.25 8.22
C PRO A 398 -2.41 12.00 7.99
N VAL A 399 -2.96 11.01 8.70
CA VAL A 399 -4.40 10.90 8.93
C VAL A 399 -4.78 11.98 9.94
N GLU A 400 -5.71 12.86 9.57
CA GLU A 400 -6.18 13.94 10.45
C GLU A 400 -7.28 13.44 11.38
N ASP A 401 -8.17 12.59 10.86
CA ASP A 401 -9.28 12.00 11.59
C ASP A 401 -9.81 10.74 10.87
N GLU A 402 -10.67 9.96 11.52
CA GLU A 402 -11.30 8.78 10.92
C GLU A 402 -12.74 8.55 11.45
N SER A 403 -13.67 8.29 10.53
CA SER A 403 -14.98 7.71 10.87
C SER A 403 -14.95 6.19 10.71
N ASN A 404 -16.10 5.52 10.80
CA ASN A 404 -16.20 4.06 10.56
C ASN A 404 -15.81 3.76 9.12
N ASP A 405 -16.27 4.60 8.20
CA ASP A 405 -16.25 4.33 6.79
C ASP A 405 -15.28 5.20 5.99
N LEU A 406 -14.76 6.28 6.58
CA LEU A 406 -13.93 7.28 5.91
C LEU A 406 -12.63 7.60 6.68
N ILE A 407 -11.58 7.90 5.92
CA ILE A 407 -10.33 8.49 6.41
C ILE A 407 -10.31 9.96 5.99
N TYR A 408 -10.20 10.86 6.96
CA TYR A 408 -10.11 12.31 6.75
C TYR A 408 -8.66 12.75 6.74
N GLN A 409 -8.29 13.54 5.73
CA GLN A 409 -6.89 13.82 5.45
C GLN A 409 -6.70 15.10 4.63
N HIS A 410 -5.50 15.67 4.75
CA HIS A 410 -5.07 16.90 4.06
C HIS A 410 -3.98 16.64 3.00
N CYS A 411 -3.94 15.45 2.41
CA CYS A 411 -3.17 15.20 1.20
C CYS A 411 -3.81 15.95 0.02
N ASP A 412 -2.99 16.76 -0.62
CA ASP A 412 -3.31 17.51 -1.82
C ASP A 412 -3.84 16.63 -2.96
N ALA A 413 -5.00 16.98 -3.50
CA ALA A 413 -5.58 16.28 -4.63
C ALA A 413 -6.27 17.23 -5.60
N ARG A 414 -6.37 16.79 -6.84
CA ARG A 414 -7.11 17.46 -7.91
C ARG A 414 -8.00 16.43 -8.61
N PRO A 415 -9.03 16.89 -9.35
CA PRO A 415 -9.86 16.00 -10.15
C PRO A 415 -9.04 14.99 -10.96
N GLY A 416 -9.47 13.73 -11.02
CA GLY A 416 -8.72 12.62 -11.64
C GLY A 416 -7.88 11.77 -10.68
N ALA A 417 -7.55 12.29 -9.49
CA ALA A 417 -6.98 11.48 -8.40
C ALA A 417 -8.00 10.48 -7.80
N SER A 418 -9.30 10.70 -8.04
CA SER A 418 -10.38 9.78 -7.66
C SER A 418 -10.07 8.34 -8.04
N GLY A 419 -10.26 7.42 -7.10
CA GLY A 419 -9.98 6.00 -7.24
C GLY A 419 -8.52 5.59 -6.99
N SER A 420 -7.63 6.51 -6.65
CA SER A 420 -6.28 6.19 -6.18
C SER A 420 -6.33 5.26 -4.96
N GLY A 421 -5.55 4.18 -4.98
CA GLY A 421 -5.36 3.32 -3.82
C GLY A 421 -4.62 4.04 -2.71
N VAL A 422 -5.29 4.26 -1.59
CA VAL A 422 -4.69 4.80 -0.37
C VAL A 422 -4.05 3.66 0.39
N TYR A 423 -2.73 3.71 0.56
CA TYR A 423 -1.96 2.68 1.23
C TYR A 423 -1.21 3.24 2.43
N GLY A 424 -1.10 2.39 3.45
CA GLY A 424 -0.33 2.63 4.66
C GLY A 424 0.77 1.58 4.81
N ARG A 425 1.72 1.83 5.71
CA ARG A 425 2.59 0.79 6.22
C ARG A 425 1.88 0.12 7.40
N VAL A 426 1.51 -1.14 7.21
CA VAL A 426 0.80 -1.96 8.19
C VAL A 426 1.71 -3.10 8.62
N TRP A 427 1.72 -3.44 9.89
CA TRP A 427 2.46 -4.59 10.40
C TRP A 427 1.80 -5.88 9.89
N ASP A 428 2.57 -6.74 9.23
CA ASP A 428 2.11 -8.04 8.75
C ASP A 428 2.61 -9.11 9.73
N ASP A 429 1.70 -9.66 10.55
CA ASP A 429 2.01 -10.64 11.59
C ASP A 429 2.59 -11.94 11.03
N ILE A 430 2.21 -12.33 9.80
CA ILE A 430 2.69 -13.56 9.16
C ILE A 430 4.12 -13.37 8.65
N LEU A 431 4.43 -12.20 8.10
CA LEU A 431 5.74 -11.88 7.55
C LEU A 431 6.68 -11.22 8.57
N GLU A 432 6.20 -10.95 9.79
CA GLU A 432 6.89 -10.24 10.88
C GLU A 432 7.57 -8.95 10.41
N ARG A 433 6.91 -8.20 9.53
CA ARG A 433 7.48 -6.97 8.93
C ARG A 433 6.41 -5.97 8.53
N TRP A 434 6.83 -4.71 8.45
CA TRP A 434 5.99 -3.64 7.90
C TRP A 434 5.82 -3.77 6.38
N GLU A 435 4.58 -3.92 5.95
CA GLU A 435 4.20 -4.02 4.54
C GLU A 435 3.40 -2.81 4.06
N ARG A 436 3.52 -2.49 2.76
CA ARG A 436 2.64 -1.50 2.14
C ARG A 436 1.38 -2.20 1.65
N LYS A 437 0.25 -1.91 2.29
CA LYS A 437 -1.06 -2.48 1.96
C LYS A 437 -2.06 -1.37 1.66
N VAL A 438 -2.95 -1.59 0.69
CA VAL A 438 -4.06 -0.68 0.41
C VAL A 438 -5.09 -0.83 1.51
N ILE A 439 -5.42 0.28 2.16
CA ILE A 439 -6.34 0.38 3.29
C ILE A 439 -7.58 1.22 2.95
N GLY A 440 -7.60 1.84 1.76
CA GLY A 440 -8.74 2.61 1.31
C GLY A 440 -8.62 3.09 -0.13
N ILE A 441 -9.66 3.79 -0.58
CA ILE A 441 -9.76 4.37 -1.93
C ILE A 441 -10.03 5.85 -1.82
N PHE A 442 -9.18 6.68 -2.43
CA PHE A 442 -9.38 8.12 -2.49
C PHE A 442 -10.68 8.42 -3.26
N SER A 443 -11.61 9.11 -2.60
CA SER A 443 -12.92 9.45 -3.17
C SER A 443 -12.91 10.88 -3.70
N GLY A 444 -12.85 11.87 -2.80
CA GLY A 444 -12.98 13.27 -3.18
C GLY A 444 -12.87 14.19 -1.98
N HIS A 445 -13.74 15.18 -1.92
CA HIS A 445 -13.76 16.24 -0.92
C HIS A 445 -15.05 16.18 -0.09
N GLN A 446 -14.95 16.42 1.22
CA GLN A 446 -16.11 16.47 2.11
C GLN A 446 -16.01 17.67 3.04
N TRP A 447 -17.10 18.42 3.10
CA TRP A 447 -17.34 19.43 4.14
C TRP A 447 -17.94 18.74 5.36
N LEU A 448 -17.39 19.01 6.53
CA LEU A 448 -17.79 18.42 7.79
C LEU A 448 -18.23 19.53 8.77
N GLU A 449 -19.49 19.48 9.19
CA GLU A 449 -20.07 20.40 10.17
C GLU A 449 -20.32 19.66 11.50
N ILE A 450 -19.49 19.92 12.50
CA ILE A 450 -19.60 19.32 13.85
C ILE A 450 -19.64 20.45 14.87
N ASN A 451 -20.63 20.47 15.77
CA ASN A 451 -20.77 21.50 16.80
C ASN A 451 -20.74 22.95 16.26
N GLY A 452 -21.29 23.17 15.06
CA GLY A 452 -21.25 24.47 14.37
C GLY A 452 -19.88 24.86 13.81
N GLU A 453 -18.89 23.97 13.87
CA GLU A 453 -17.61 24.15 13.21
C GLU A 453 -17.57 23.50 11.84
N ASN A 454 -17.36 24.32 10.80
CA ASN A 454 -17.10 23.82 9.45
C ASN A 454 -15.62 23.49 9.27
N ARG A 455 -15.36 22.25 8.87
CA ARG A 455 -14.05 21.72 8.48
C ARG A 455 -14.14 21.16 7.06
N ASP A 456 -13.03 21.17 6.34
CA ASP A 456 -12.97 20.63 4.98
C ASP A 456 -11.81 19.65 4.85
N TYR A 457 -12.12 18.48 4.28
CA TYR A 457 -11.17 17.38 4.16
C TYR A 457 -11.22 16.79 2.76
N ASN A 458 -10.08 16.31 2.29
CA ASN A 458 -10.09 15.26 1.30
C ASN A 458 -10.33 13.94 2.03
N VAL A 459 -11.03 13.02 1.38
CA VAL A 459 -11.53 11.80 2.01
C VAL A 459 -11.23 10.57 1.19
N ALA A 460 -10.98 9.47 1.90
CA ALA A 460 -10.85 8.16 1.30
C ALA A 460 -11.81 7.18 1.97
N VAL A 461 -12.42 6.29 1.19
CA VAL A 461 -13.19 5.18 1.71
C VAL A 461 -12.27 4.26 2.49
N ARG A 462 -12.54 4.10 3.78
CA ARG A 462 -11.85 3.20 4.70
C ARG A 462 -12.30 1.77 4.45
N PHE A 463 -11.36 0.83 4.36
CA PHE A 463 -11.69 -0.59 4.32
C PHE A 463 -12.01 -1.11 5.72
N THR A 464 -13.31 -1.15 6.04
CA THR A 464 -13.85 -1.88 7.19
C THR A 464 -13.73 -3.40 6.96
N PRO A 465 -13.84 -4.24 8.01
CA PRO A 465 -13.87 -5.70 7.83
C PRO A 465 -14.89 -6.17 6.79
N LEU A 466 -16.08 -5.57 6.77
CA LEU A 466 -17.15 -5.89 5.82
C LEU A 466 -16.80 -5.52 4.38
N LYS A 467 -16.28 -4.31 4.16
CA LYS A 467 -15.84 -3.87 2.82
C LYS A 467 -14.67 -4.71 2.33
N PHE A 468 -13.72 -5.03 3.21
CA PHE A 468 -12.60 -5.92 2.91
C PHE A 468 -13.10 -7.30 2.47
N ALA A 469 -14.02 -7.91 3.23
CA ALA A 469 -14.62 -9.20 2.90
C ALA A 469 -15.32 -9.17 1.53
N GLN A 470 -16.05 -8.09 1.22
CA GLN A 470 -16.70 -7.92 -0.07
C GLN A 470 -15.70 -7.81 -1.22
N ILE A 471 -14.69 -6.94 -1.09
CA ILE A 471 -13.65 -6.75 -2.11
C ILE A 471 -12.87 -8.05 -2.31
N CYS A 472 -12.54 -8.74 -1.23
CA CYS A 472 -11.81 -9.99 -1.28
C CYS A 472 -12.60 -11.09 -2.02
N TYR A 473 -13.88 -11.25 -1.70
CA TYR A 473 -14.79 -12.14 -2.44
C TYR A 473 -14.80 -11.79 -3.94
N TRP A 474 -14.80 -10.50 -4.28
CA TRP A 474 -14.75 -10.11 -5.67
C TRP A 474 -13.43 -10.45 -6.38
N VAL A 475 -12.30 -10.37 -5.69
CA VAL A 475 -10.96 -10.64 -6.25
C VAL A 475 -10.72 -12.14 -6.45
N HIS A 476 -11.04 -12.97 -5.45
CA HIS A 476 -10.73 -14.41 -5.49
C HIS A 476 -11.90 -15.27 -5.97
N GLY A 477 -13.14 -14.77 -5.85
CA GLY A 477 -14.36 -15.51 -6.18
C GLY A 477 -14.70 -16.65 -5.21
N ASN A 478 -13.81 -16.97 -4.27
CA ASN A 478 -13.98 -17.99 -3.26
C ASN A 478 -13.62 -17.45 -1.87
N LYS A 479 -14.13 -18.13 -0.84
CA LYS A 479 -14.01 -17.75 0.57
C LYS A 479 -12.64 -18.08 1.18
N VAL A 480 -11.93 -19.07 0.62
CA VAL A 480 -10.73 -19.68 1.23
C VAL A 480 -9.53 -18.75 1.09
N ASP A 481 -9.36 -18.16 -0.09
CA ASP A 481 -8.19 -17.34 -0.40
C ASP A 481 -8.18 -16.03 0.39
N CYS A 482 -9.35 -15.56 0.85
CA CYS A 482 -9.46 -14.40 1.73
C CYS A 482 -8.82 -14.57 3.10
N SER A 483 -8.53 -15.79 3.52
CA SER A 483 -7.89 -16.05 4.82
C SER A 483 -6.37 -15.94 4.80
N GLN A 484 -5.76 -15.79 3.62
CA GLN A 484 -4.30 -15.71 3.45
C GLN A 484 -3.79 -14.28 3.26
N ASP A 485 -4.69 -13.30 3.03
CA ASP A 485 -4.38 -11.90 2.77
C ASP A 485 -4.32 -11.06 4.04
#